data_AF-A0A9W4S9G8-F1
#
_entry.id   AF-A0A9W4S9G8-F1
#
_cell.length_a   1.000
_cell.length_b   1.000
_cell.length_c   1.000
_cell.angle_alpha   90.00
_cell.angle_beta   90.00
_cell.angle_gamma   90.00
#
_symmetry.space_group_name_H-M   'P 1'
#
loop_
_entity.id
_entity.type
_entity.pdbx_description
1 polymer ?
#
loop_
_entity_poly.entity_id
_entity_poly.type
_entity_poly.pdbx_seq_one_letter_code
_entity_poly.pdbx_strand_id
1 'polypeptide(L)'
;PPGSLSPMHRTVSLDYGVVLEGEIDLVLDSGEVRRMKRGDVSVQRGTNHAWKNVSETGWARMLYVLQESHPLEVGGKVLKEDYGEGMGDVKPSGN
;
A
#
# COMPACT_ATOMS: atom_id res chain seq x y z
N PRO A 1 7.89 -11.55 1.79
CA PRO A 1 8.84 -12.65 1.50
C PRO A 1 9.53 -12.40 0.16
N PRO A 2 10.57 -13.14 -0.23
CA PRO A 2 11.07 -13.07 -1.60
C PRO A 2 9.95 -13.34 -2.61
N GLY A 3 9.90 -12.58 -3.70
CA GLY A 3 8.93 -12.71 -4.78
C GLY A 3 7.47 -12.42 -4.40
N SER A 4 7.15 -12.06 -3.15
CA SER A 4 5.76 -11.89 -2.72
C SER A 4 5.13 -10.60 -3.25
N LEU A 5 3.86 -10.67 -3.66
CA LEU A 5 3.01 -9.54 -4.00
C LEU A 5 1.87 -9.45 -2.98
N SER A 6 1.63 -8.27 -2.40
CA SER A 6 0.43 -8.03 -1.59
C SER A 6 -0.81 -7.92 -2.48
N PRO A 7 -2.03 -8.12 -1.94
CA PRO A 7 -3.24 -7.71 -2.64
C PRO A 7 -3.19 -6.24 -3.04
N MET A 8 -3.82 -5.93 -4.17
CA MET A 8 -4.19 -4.56 -4.52
C MET A 8 -5.29 -4.12 -3.57
N HIS A 9 -5.06 -3.06 -2.81
CA HIS A 9 -5.97 -2.58 -1.79
C HIS A 9 -5.90 -1.07 -1.56
N ARG A 10 -6.97 -0.52 -1.01
CA ARG A 10 -7.14 0.86 -0.60
C ARG A 10 -7.72 0.90 0.80
N THR A 11 -7.05 1.66 1.66
CA THR A 11 -7.57 2.09 2.94
C THR A 11 -7.99 3.56 2.91
N VAL A 12 -8.98 3.93 3.72
CA VAL A 12 -9.39 5.31 3.99
C VAL A 12 -8.45 5.89 5.05
N SER A 13 -7.21 6.08 4.62
CA SER A 13 -6.12 6.54 5.48
C SER A 13 -5.08 7.34 4.70
N LEU A 14 -4.28 8.09 5.45
CA LEU A 14 -3.00 8.62 5.04
C LEU A 14 -1.89 7.74 5.62
N ASP A 15 -1.12 7.11 4.74
CA ASP A 15 -0.10 6.15 5.15
C ASP A 15 1.30 6.65 4.83
N TYR A 16 2.22 6.42 5.76
CA TYR A 16 3.65 6.59 5.56
C TYR A 16 4.30 5.20 5.50
N GLY A 17 4.70 4.79 4.29
CA GLY A 17 5.39 3.52 4.05
C GLY A 17 6.89 3.75 3.89
N VAL A 18 7.70 3.18 4.79
CA VAL A 18 9.16 3.35 4.79
C VAL A 18 9.84 2.02 4.49
N VAL A 19 10.74 2.01 3.51
CA VAL A 19 11.58 0.83 3.24
C VAL A 19 12.72 0.79 4.25
N LEU A 20 12.67 -0.14 5.20
CA LEU A 20 13.73 -0.34 6.19
C LEU A 20 14.87 -1.21 5.66
N GLU A 21 14.56 -2.18 4.80
CA GLU A 21 15.52 -3.14 4.24
C GLU A 21 15.03 -3.65 2.88
N GLY A 22 15.97 -3.93 1.96
CA GLY A 22 15.67 -4.42 0.61
C GLY A 22 15.12 -3.34 -0.34
N GLU A 23 14.43 -3.81 -1.38
CA GLU A 23 13.73 -2.97 -2.35
C GLU A 23 12.30 -3.48 -2.55
N ILE A 24 11.35 -2.56 -2.73
CA ILE A 24 9.94 -2.86 -2.94
C ILE A 24 9.44 -2.06 -4.15
N ASP A 25 8.65 -2.68 -5.02
CA ASP A 25 7.85 -1.97 -6.01
C ASP A 25 6.50 -1.57 -5.37
N LEU A 26 6.21 -0.26 -5.38
CA LEU A 26 4.88 0.30 -5.18
C LEU A 26 4.14 0.27 -6.52
N VAL A 27 3.06 -0.49 -6.60
CA VAL A 27 2.22 -0.63 -7.79
C VAL A 27 0.89 0.09 -7.54
N LEU A 28 0.47 0.94 -8.47
CA LEU A 28 -0.83 1.64 -8.42
C LEU A 28 -1.83 1.00 -9.40
N ASP A 29 -3.11 1.24 -9.18
CA ASP A 29 -4.20 0.80 -10.07
C ASP A 29 -4.19 1.49 -11.45
N SER A 30 -3.48 2.61 -11.59
CA SER A 30 -3.17 3.23 -12.88
C SER A 30 -2.21 2.39 -13.75
N GLY A 31 -1.57 1.38 -13.17
CA GLY A 31 -0.49 0.60 -13.80
C GLY A 31 0.90 1.22 -13.59
N GLU A 32 1.00 2.40 -12.96
CA GLU A 32 2.28 2.98 -12.58
C GLU A 32 2.97 2.14 -11.52
N VAL A 33 4.28 1.95 -11.69
CA VAL A 33 5.13 1.21 -10.76
C VAL A 33 6.32 2.09 -10.36
N ARG A 34 6.57 2.19 -9.06
CA ARG A 34 7.75 2.85 -8.51
C ARG A 34 8.58 1.88 -7.68
N ARG A 35 9.82 1.65 -8.13
CA ARG A 35 10.84 1.02 -7.30
C ARG A 35 11.24 1.94 -6.16
N MET A 36 11.06 1.46 -4.94
CA MET A 36 11.51 2.09 -3.70
C MET A 36 12.68 1.30 -3.13
N LYS A 37 13.70 2.01 -2.68
CA LYS A 37 14.92 1.47 -2.07
C LYS A 37 14.94 1.76 -0.57
N ARG A 38 15.83 1.08 0.15
CA ARG A 38 16.08 1.35 1.57
C ARG A 38 16.24 2.85 1.85
N GLY A 39 15.44 3.35 2.80
CA GLY A 39 15.38 4.76 3.18
C GLY A 39 14.30 5.58 2.46
N ASP A 40 13.76 5.08 1.35
CA ASP A 40 12.67 5.76 0.65
C ASP A 40 11.37 5.70 1.46
N VAL A 41 10.58 6.77 1.32
CA VAL A 41 9.28 6.93 1.96
C VAL A 41 8.23 7.18 0.89
N SER A 42 7.16 6.40 0.93
CA SER A 42 5.92 6.69 0.21
C SER A 42 4.93 7.38 1.15
N VAL A 43 4.20 8.33 0.59
CA VAL A 43 3.09 9.00 1.27
C VAL A 43 1.82 8.64 0.51
N GLN A 44 1.08 7.66 1.01
CA GLN A 44 -0.11 7.13 0.37
C GLN A 44 -1.35 7.88 0.82
N ARG A 45 -2.05 8.53 -0.11
CA ARG A 45 -3.18 9.43 0.18
C ARG A 45 -4.51 8.78 -0.19
N GLY A 46 -4.78 7.60 0.35
CA GLY A 46 -5.99 6.83 0.05
C GLY A 46 -6.07 6.28 -1.38
N THR A 47 -4.93 5.99 -2.02
CA THR A 47 -4.89 5.38 -3.35
C THR A 47 -4.93 3.86 -3.28
N ASN A 48 -5.46 3.21 -4.32
CA ASN A 48 -5.38 1.76 -4.44
C ASN A 48 -3.96 1.36 -4.81
N HIS A 49 -3.38 0.41 -4.10
CA HIS A 49 -1.99 0.06 -4.28
C HIS A 49 -1.65 -1.39 -3.87
N ALA A 50 -0.52 -1.87 -4.37
CA ALA A 50 0.08 -3.14 -3.96
C ALA A 50 1.59 -3.00 -3.77
N TRP A 51 2.16 -3.91 -2.98
CA TRP A 51 3.58 -3.97 -2.65
C TRP A 51 4.18 -5.27 -3.18
N LYS A 52 5.17 -5.17 -4.07
CA LYS A 52 5.90 -6.31 -4.61
C LYS A 52 7.32 -6.31 -4.06
N ASN A 53 7.71 -7.39 -3.39
CA ASN A 53 9.12 -7.68 -3.21
C ASN A 53 9.66 -8.27 -4.51
N VAL A 54 10.55 -7.52 -5.16
CA VAL A 54 11.12 -7.84 -6.47
C VAL A 54 12.30 -8.80 -6.38
N SER A 55 12.84 -9.00 -5.17
CA SER A 55 13.91 -9.96 -4.97
C SER A 55 13.33 -11.36 -4.86
N GLU A 56 13.82 -12.29 -5.66
CA GLU A 56 13.46 -13.72 -5.60
C GLU A 56 14.16 -14.48 -4.48
N THR A 57 15.19 -13.86 -3.86
CA THR A 57 16.00 -14.51 -2.81
C THR A 57 16.06 -13.72 -1.51
N GLY A 58 15.94 -12.39 -1.56
CA GLY A 58 16.09 -11.49 -0.44
C GLY A 58 14.76 -11.11 0.22
N TRP A 59 14.80 -10.93 1.54
CA TRP A 59 13.69 -10.32 2.28
C TRP A 59 13.74 -8.80 2.16
N ALA A 60 12.57 -8.19 2.11
CA ALA A 60 12.38 -6.76 2.28
C ALA A 60 11.55 -6.49 3.55
N ARG A 61 11.78 -5.34 4.18
CA ARG A 61 11.06 -4.92 5.39
C ARG A 61 10.53 -3.51 5.21
N MET A 62 9.23 -3.36 5.47
CA MET A 62 8.53 -2.08 5.48
C MET A 62 8.13 -1.73 6.92
N LEU A 63 8.15 -0.44 7.24
CA LEU A 63 7.44 0.15 8.37
C LEU A 63 6.27 0.95 7.82
N TYR A 64 5.10 0.79 8.43
CA TYR A 64 3.92 1.58 8.11
C TYR A 64 3.42 2.34 9.33
N VAL A 65 3.09 3.60 9.12
CA VAL A 65 2.26 4.41 10.02
C VAL A 65 0.99 4.75 9.24
N LEU A 66 -0.15 4.24 9.70
CA LEU A 66 -1.46 4.48 9.07
C LEU A 66 -2.23 5.44 9.96
N GLN A 67 -2.60 6.58 9.42
CA GLN A 67 -3.45 7.57 10.08
C GLN A 67 -4.80 7.59 9.38
N GLU A 68 -5.89 7.34 10.12
CA GLU A 68 -7.25 7.48 9.59
C GLU A 68 -7.44 8.85 8.94
N SER A 69 -8.18 8.88 7.82
CA SER A 69 -8.55 10.10 7.12
C SER A 69 -10.05 10.16 6.84
N HIS A 70 -10.53 11.31 6.40
CA HIS A 70 -11.84 11.36 5.75
C HIS A 70 -11.83 10.58 4.43
N PRO A 71 -12.98 10.04 3.98
CA PRO A 71 -13.12 9.42 2.67
C PRO A 71 -12.68 10.34 1.54
N LEU A 72 -11.99 9.80 0.53
CA LEU A 72 -11.55 10.57 -0.63
C LEU A 72 -12.70 10.73 -1.62
N GLU A 73 -12.96 11.95 -2.08
CA GLU A 73 -13.90 12.22 -3.16
C GLU A 73 -13.15 12.72 -4.40
N VAL A 74 -13.31 12.01 -5.52
CA VAL A 74 -12.68 12.36 -6.80
C VAL A 74 -13.74 12.36 -7.89
N GLY A 75 -13.94 13.50 -8.55
CA GLY A 75 -14.92 13.63 -9.63
C GLY A 75 -16.36 13.33 -9.20
N GLY A 76 -16.74 13.68 -7.97
CA GLY A 76 -18.07 13.40 -7.40
C GLY A 76 -18.28 11.96 -6.93
N LYS A 77 -17.25 11.11 -6.98
CA LYS A 77 -17.29 9.73 -6.50
C LYS A 77 -16.51 9.60 -5.20
N VAL A 78 -17.18 9.16 -4.15
CA VAL A 78 -16.54 8.77 -2.88
C VAL A 78 -15.86 7.41 -3.05
N LEU A 79 -14.56 7.38 -2.80
CA LEU A 79 -13.75 6.16 -2.79
C LEU A 79 -13.81 5.54 -1.40
N LYS A 80 -14.30 4.30 -1.34
CA LYS A 80 -14.39 3.51 -0.11
C LYS A 80 -13.16 2.62 0.04
N GLU A 81 -13.09 1.99 1.21
CA GLU A 81 -12.27 0.81 1.48
C GLU A 81 -12.39 -0.24 0.38
N ASP A 82 -11.26 -0.84 0.04
CA ASP A 82 -11.15 -1.99 -0.86
C ASP A 82 -9.96 -2.83 -0.39
N TYR A 83 -10.19 -3.94 0.30
CA TYR A 83 -9.08 -4.74 0.86
C TYR A 83 -8.49 -5.75 -0.14
N GLY A 84 -9.06 -5.83 -1.35
CA GLY A 84 -8.71 -6.88 -2.31
C GLY A 84 -9.22 -8.27 -1.91
N GLU A 85 -8.97 -9.24 -2.78
CA GLU A 85 -9.41 -10.62 -2.57
C GLU A 85 -8.68 -11.30 -1.41
N GLY A 86 -9.42 -12.11 -0.64
CA GLY A 86 -8.86 -12.91 0.47
C GLY A 86 -8.65 -12.15 1.78
N MET A 87 -9.07 -10.89 1.87
CA MET A 87 -8.91 -10.02 3.04
C MET A 87 -10.23 -9.74 3.79
N GLY A 88 -11.15 -10.71 3.81
CA GLY A 88 -12.49 -10.55 4.40
C GLY A 88 -12.52 -10.32 5.92
N ASP A 89 -11.47 -10.72 6.63
CA ASP A 89 -11.36 -10.61 8.09
C ASP A 89 -10.64 -9.34 8.55
N VAL A 90 -10.23 -8.47 7.62
CA VAL A 90 -9.58 -7.20 7.93
C VAL A 90 -10.58 -6.26 8.58
N LYS A 91 -10.22 -5.71 9.75
CA LYS A 91 -11.05 -4.72 10.43
C LYS A 91 -11.12 -3.42 9.62
N PRO A 92 -12.27 -2.74 9.59
CA PRO A 92 -12.38 -1.42 8.99
C PRO A 92 -11.37 -0.42 9.55
N SER A 93 -10.96 0.53 8.73
CA SER A 93 -10.32 1.76 9.22
C SER A 93 -11.32 2.56 10.08
N GLY A 94 -10.80 3.28 11.07
CA GLY A 94 -11.61 4.00 12.06
C GLY A 94 -12.03 3.11 13.24
N ASN A 95 -11.40 3.35 14.40
CA ASN A 95 -11.85 2.85 15.70
C ASN A 95 -12.68 3.93 16.41
#